data_AF-A0A2I0F669-F1
#
_entry.id   AF-A0A2I0F669-F1
#
_cell.length_a   1.000
_cell.length_b   1.000
_cell.length_c   1.000
_cell.angle_alpha   90.00
_cell.angle_beta   90.00
_cell.angle_gamma   90.00
#
_symmetry.space_group_name_H-M   'P 1'
#
loop_
_entity.id
_entity.type
_entity.pdbx_description
1 polymer ?
#
loop_
_entity_poly.entity_id
_entity_poly.type
_entity_poly.pdbx_seq_one_letter_code
_entity_poly.pdbx_strand_id
1 'polypeptide(L)'
;MAKFVWSRYCVGVVTLNRDTLMTVYLQAQQLLAAIEAELKHSLLWNEVKPSAEALASTTPFCIDTMSFADWLQFIFLVKMKQLVVMQMPLPENMAIQPMAEEAFKPVAADTRELLALILSFDQLLNKNF
;
A
#
# COMPACT_ATOMS: atom_id res chain seq x y z
N MET A 1 -39.24 24.39 2.85
CA MET A 1 -37.83 24.71 3.23
C MET A 1 -37.29 23.51 4.00
N ALA A 2 -36.09 22.97 3.84
CA ALA A 2 -34.87 23.46 3.21
C ALA A 2 -34.23 22.34 2.38
N LYS A 3 -33.55 22.75 1.31
CA LYS A 3 -32.86 21.92 0.33
C LYS A 3 -31.49 21.52 0.93
N PHE A 4 -31.18 20.23 0.92
CA PHE A 4 -29.80 19.76 1.00
C PHE A 4 -29.39 19.32 -0.40
N VAL A 5 -28.69 20.21 -1.09
CA VAL A 5 -27.95 19.92 -2.31
C VAL A 5 -26.49 19.80 -1.90
N TRP A 6 -25.95 18.59 -1.96
CA TRP A 6 -24.61 18.38 -2.48
C TRP A 6 -24.69 17.28 -3.52
N SER A 7 -24.67 17.75 -4.76
CA SER A 7 -24.62 17.00 -5.99
C SER A 7 -23.16 16.63 -6.28
N ARG A 8 -22.99 15.49 -6.96
CA ARG A 8 -21.91 15.20 -7.91
C ARG A 8 -20.66 14.47 -7.41
N TYR A 9 -20.82 13.19 -7.05
CA TYR A 9 -19.85 12.15 -7.40
C TYR A 9 -20.59 10.90 -7.92
N CYS A 10 -21.08 11.00 -9.16
CA CYS A 10 -21.34 9.81 -9.99
C CYS A 10 -20.21 9.75 -11.02
N VAL A 11 -19.18 8.96 -10.74
CA VAL A 11 -18.35 8.32 -11.77
C VAL A 11 -18.35 6.84 -11.39
N GLY A 12 -18.67 5.98 -12.36
CA GLY A 12 -19.18 4.62 -12.20
C GLY A 12 -18.63 3.80 -11.04
N VAL A 13 -19.48 3.55 -10.04
CA VAL A 13 -19.28 2.43 -9.12
C VAL A 13 -19.77 1.19 -9.86
N VAL A 14 -18.85 0.43 -10.46
CA VAL A 14 -19.11 -0.98 -10.76
C VAL A 14 -19.51 -1.59 -9.41
N THR A 15 -20.76 -2.05 -9.29
CA THR A 15 -21.24 -2.68 -8.06
C THR A 15 -20.57 -4.05 -7.94
N LEU A 16 -19.37 -4.08 -7.35
CA LEU A 16 -18.75 -5.32 -6.94
C LEU A 16 -19.69 -6.01 -5.93
N ASN A 17 -20.02 -7.27 -6.19
CA ASN A 17 -20.88 -8.04 -5.31
C ASN A 17 -20.21 -8.16 -3.92
N ARG A 18 -21.01 -8.24 -2.85
CA ARG A 18 -20.50 -8.27 -1.47
C ARG A 18 -19.43 -9.35 -1.25
N ASP A 19 -19.61 -10.50 -1.90
CA ASP A 19 -18.67 -11.63 -1.85
C ASP A 19 -17.31 -11.30 -2.51
N THR A 20 -17.34 -10.56 -3.62
CA THR A 20 -16.13 -10.10 -4.32
C THR A 20 -15.37 -9.10 -3.46
N LEU A 21 -16.05 -8.12 -2.87
CA LEU A 21 -15.43 -7.14 -1.98
C LEU A 21 -14.76 -7.80 -0.77
N MET A 22 -15.46 -8.74 -0.12
CA MET A 22 -14.91 -9.46 1.03
C MET A 22 -13.68 -10.30 0.67
N THR A 23 -13.65 -10.89 -0.53
CA THR A 23 -12.49 -11.65 -1.05
C THR A 23 -11.27 -10.75 -1.26
N VAL A 24 -11.48 -9.54 -1.79
CA VAL A 24 -10.40 -8.57 -2.05
C VAL A 24 -9.73 -8.11 -0.77
N TYR A 25 -10.50 -7.77 0.27
CA TYR A 25 -9.93 -7.36 1.55
C TYR A 25 -9.11 -8.47 2.21
N LEU A 26 -9.57 -9.72 2.11
CA LEU A 26 -8.83 -10.88 2.62
C LEU A 26 -7.51 -11.08 1.87
N GLN A 27 -7.53 -11.01 0.54
CA GLN A 27 -6.31 -11.12 -0.29
C GLN A 27 -5.33 -10.00 0.00
N ALA A 28 -5.83 -8.76 0.14
CA ALA A 28 -5.02 -7.60 0.50
C ALA A 28 -4.36 -7.80 1.88
N GLN A 29 -5.11 -8.31 2.87
CA GLN A 29 -4.59 -8.61 4.19
C GLN A 29 -3.46 -9.65 4.13
N GLN A 30 -3.64 -10.72 3.37
CA GLN A 30 -2.64 -11.79 3.21
C GLN A 30 -1.36 -11.26 2.56
N LEU A 31 -1.48 -10.47 1.48
CA LEU A 31 -0.34 -9.87 0.80
C LEU A 31 0.39 -8.87 1.69
N LEU A 32 -0.31 -8.01 2.44
CA LEU A 32 0.31 -7.07 3.38
C LEU A 32 1.06 -7.79 4.50
N ALA A 33 0.54 -8.92 4.99
CA ALA A 33 1.22 -9.74 5.98
C ALA A 33 2.47 -10.43 5.40
N ALA A 34 2.38 -10.92 4.16
CA ALA A 34 3.51 -11.52 3.46
C ALA A 34 4.63 -10.49 3.18
N ILE A 35 4.28 -9.27 2.75
CA ILE A 35 5.25 -8.18 2.54
C ILE A 35 5.98 -7.86 3.84
N GLU A 36 5.28 -7.76 4.97
CA GLU A 36 5.92 -7.56 6.28
C GLU A 36 6.86 -8.71 6.64
N ALA A 37 6.41 -9.96 6.46
CA ALA A 37 7.22 -11.13 6.77
C ALA A 37 8.50 -11.15 5.92
N GLU A 38 8.41 -10.81 4.64
CA GLU A 38 9.56 -10.78 3.75
C GLU A 38 10.52 -9.62 4.08
N LEU A 39 10.01 -8.43 4.44
CA LEU A 39 10.86 -7.34 4.94
C LEU A 39 11.69 -7.78 6.16
N LYS A 40 11.09 -8.55 7.08
CA LYS A 40 11.77 -9.10 8.25
C LYS A 40 12.79 -10.17 7.85
N HIS A 41 12.42 -11.07 6.94
CA HIS A 41 13.26 -12.13 6.42
C HIS A 41 14.52 -11.58 5.71
N SER A 42 14.35 -10.57 4.86
CA SER A 42 15.45 -9.91 4.14
C SER A 42 16.25 -8.92 5.00
N LEU A 43 15.98 -8.82 6.32
CA LEU A 43 16.62 -7.88 7.25
C LEU A 43 16.47 -6.39 6.83
N LEU A 44 15.38 -6.06 6.14
CA LEU A 44 15.03 -4.70 5.73
C LEU A 44 14.02 -4.03 6.67
N TRP A 45 13.48 -4.79 7.62
CA TRP A 45 12.60 -4.28 8.65
C TRP A 45 13.37 -3.48 9.70
N ASN A 46 12.86 -2.30 10.07
CA ASN A 46 13.44 -1.49 11.15
C ASN A 46 12.48 -1.41 12.33
N GLU A 47 12.98 -1.63 13.54
CA GLU A 47 12.20 -1.44 14.77
C GLU A 47 12.11 0.03 15.19
N VAL A 48 13.06 0.84 14.74
CA VAL A 48 13.13 2.26 15.07
C VAL A 48 12.28 3.05 14.08
N LYS A 49 11.26 3.73 14.60
CA LYS A 49 10.41 4.62 13.81
C LYS A 49 11.21 5.83 13.29
N PRO A 50 10.97 6.30 12.04
CA PRO A 50 11.59 7.51 11.51
C PRO A 50 11.21 8.73 12.35
N SER A 51 12.00 9.78 12.23
CA SER A 51 11.72 11.05 12.92
C SER A 51 10.42 11.67 12.44
N ALA A 52 9.87 12.58 13.24
CA ALA A 52 8.65 13.30 12.89
C ALA A 52 8.83 14.12 11.59
N GLU A 53 10.02 14.69 11.40
CA GLU A 53 10.40 15.44 10.21
C GLU A 53 10.41 14.54 8.96
N ALA A 54 10.95 13.32 9.07
CA ALA A 54 10.97 12.38 7.96
C ALA A 54 9.55 11.94 7.56
N LEU A 55 8.70 11.67 8.54
CA LEU A 55 7.29 11.33 8.32
C LEU A 55 6.46 12.50 7.76
N ALA A 56 6.92 13.74 7.92
CA ALA A 56 6.26 14.94 7.43
C ALA A 56 6.67 15.32 6.00
N SER A 57 7.59 14.58 5.36
CA SER A 57 7.98 14.85 3.98
C SER A 57 6.78 14.77 3.04
N THR A 58 6.70 15.74 2.12
CA THR A 58 5.65 15.84 1.10
C THR A 58 6.08 15.26 -0.24
N THR A 59 7.33 14.79 -0.35
CA THR A 59 7.82 14.16 -1.58
C THR A 59 7.18 12.78 -1.78
N PRO A 60 6.99 12.33 -3.03
CA PRO A 60 6.56 10.95 -3.28
C PRO A 60 7.50 9.97 -2.60
N PHE A 61 6.92 9.01 -1.86
CA PHE A 61 7.66 7.99 -1.11
C PHE A 61 8.63 8.50 -0.04
N CYS A 62 8.57 9.80 0.33
CA CYS A 62 9.47 10.41 1.30
C CYS A 62 10.97 10.17 0.98
N ILE A 63 11.33 10.07 -0.31
CA ILE A 63 12.66 9.65 -0.79
C ILE A 63 13.81 10.53 -0.32
N ASP A 64 13.50 11.75 0.11
CA ASP A 64 14.45 12.74 0.61
C ASP A 64 14.81 12.55 2.09
N THR A 65 14.01 11.80 2.84
CA THR A 65 14.12 11.74 4.31
C THR A 65 14.20 10.33 4.90
N MET A 66 13.87 9.28 4.15
CA MET A 66 13.97 7.91 4.63
C MET A 66 14.22 6.90 3.51
N SER A 67 14.62 5.69 3.89
CA SER A 67 14.74 4.59 2.95
C SER A 67 13.36 4.16 2.41
N PHE A 68 13.32 3.53 1.23
CA PHE A 68 12.07 2.98 0.71
C PHE A 68 11.50 1.89 1.62
N ALA A 69 12.34 1.09 2.28
CA ALA A 69 11.89 0.09 3.25
C ALA A 69 11.19 0.74 4.46
N ASP A 70 11.71 1.87 4.95
CA ASP A 70 11.07 2.65 6.02
C ASP A 70 9.73 3.24 5.59
N TRP A 71 9.68 3.82 4.39
CA TRP A 71 8.43 4.31 3.84
C TRP A 71 7.40 3.18 3.71
N LEU A 72 7.85 2.01 3.21
CA LEU A 72 7.01 0.84 3.03
C LEU A 72 6.42 0.35 4.36
N GLN A 73 7.24 0.21 5.41
CA GLN A 73 6.76 -0.33 6.68
C GLN A 73 5.99 0.69 7.53
N PHE A 74 6.42 1.95 7.59
CA PHE A 74 5.89 2.92 8.54
C PHE A 74 4.75 3.77 7.98
N ILE A 75 4.66 3.91 6.66
CA ILE A 75 3.61 4.71 6.01
C ILE A 75 2.67 3.78 5.25
N PHE A 76 3.21 3.02 4.30
CA PHE A 76 2.38 2.24 3.39
C PHE A 76 1.65 1.09 4.09
N LEU A 77 2.37 0.19 4.77
CA LEU A 77 1.77 -0.97 5.44
C LEU A 77 0.76 -0.53 6.52
N VAL A 78 1.08 0.50 7.30
CA VAL A 78 0.17 1.05 8.33
C VAL A 78 -1.12 1.54 7.70
N LYS A 79 -1.03 2.39 6.66
CA LYS A 79 -2.20 2.95 5.99
C LYS A 79 -3.05 1.85 5.33
N MET A 80 -2.43 0.94 4.58
CA MET A 80 -3.17 -0.08 3.83
C MET A 80 -3.84 -1.09 4.76
N LYS A 81 -3.18 -1.51 5.85
CA LYS A 81 -3.82 -2.36 6.87
C LYS A 81 -5.02 -1.68 7.51
N GLN A 82 -4.93 -0.38 7.80
CA GLN A 82 -6.07 0.37 8.34
C GLN A 82 -7.25 0.37 7.37
N LEU A 83 -7.02 0.65 6.09
CA LEU A 83 -8.09 0.63 5.08
C LEU A 83 -8.74 -0.75 4.96
N VAL A 84 -7.93 -1.81 4.98
CA VAL A 84 -8.42 -3.20 4.92
C VAL A 84 -9.27 -3.56 6.14
N VAL A 85 -8.78 -3.28 7.36
CA VAL A 85 -9.52 -3.57 8.60
C VAL A 85 -10.83 -2.80 8.67
N MET A 86 -10.84 -1.56 8.21
CA MET A 86 -12.03 -0.71 8.19
C MET A 86 -12.95 -0.97 7.00
N GLN A 87 -12.58 -1.89 6.09
CA GLN A 87 -13.27 -2.13 4.81
C GLN A 87 -13.57 -0.83 4.05
N MET A 88 -12.63 0.11 4.10
CA MET A 88 -12.70 1.35 3.35
C MET A 88 -12.29 1.11 1.89
N PRO A 89 -12.72 1.99 0.95
CA PRO A 89 -12.24 1.93 -0.42
C PRO A 89 -10.70 1.89 -0.47
N LEU A 90 -10.17 0.87 -1.14
CA LEU A 90 -8.74 0.76 -1.38
C LEU A 90 -8.35 1.70 -2.53
N PRO A 91 -7.15 2.32 -2.50
CA PRO A 91 -6.69 3.19 -3.57
C PRO A 91 -6.59 2.43 -4.90
N GLU A 92 -7.05 3.08 -5.96
CA GLU A 92 -6.99 2.62 -7.34
C GLU A 92 -5.85 3.33 -8.09
N ASN A 93 -5.38 2.74 -9.20
CA ASN A 93 -4.35 3.31 -10.07
C ASN A 93 -3.02 3.60 -9.35
N MET A 94 -2.71 2.79 -8.34
CA MET A 94 -1.45 2.86 -7.61
C MET A 94 -0.52 1.78 -8.13
N ALA A 95 0.76 2.14 -8.31
CA ALA A 95 1.83 1.20 -8.62
C ALA A 95 3.07 1.61 -7.83
N ILE A 96 3.47 0.79 -6.86
CA ILE A 96 4.66 1.03 -6.05
C ILE A 96 5.81 0.09 -6.43
N GLN A 97 5.53 -1.02 -7.13
CA GLN A 97 6.54 -1.99 -7.56
C GLN A 97 7.65 -1.36 -8.42
N PRO A 98 7.38 -0.50 -9.42
CA PRO A 98 8.46 0.09 -10.21
C PRO A 98 9.43 0.91 -9.36
N MET A 99 8.91 1.62 -8.35
CA MET A 99 9.73 2.36 -7.41
C MET A 99 10.50 1.42 -6.46
N ALA A 100 9.86 0.35 -5.99
CA ALA A 100 10.51 -0.66 -5.15
C ALA A 100 11.68 -1.33 -5.87
N GLU A 101 11.52 -1.64 -7.16
CA GLU A 101 12.58 -2.22 -7.99
C GLU A 101 13.80 -1.29 -8.07
N GLU A 102 13.60 -0.01 -8.37
CA GLU A 102 14.70 0.96 -8.37
C GLU A 102 15.36 1.12 -7.00
N ALA A 103 14.55 1.19 -5.93
CA ALA A 103 15.04 1.37 -4.57
C ALA A 103 15.82 0.18 -4.02
N PHE A 104 15.50 -1.04 -4.47
CA PHE A 104 16.15 -2.27 -4.00
C PHE A 104 17.30 -2.77 -4.88
N LYS A 105 17.52 -2.20 -6.08
CA LYS A 105 18.72 -2.49 -6.90
C LYS A 105 20.06 -2.41 -6.14
N PRO A 106 20.33 -1.40 -5.29
CA PRO A 106 21.59 -1.32 -4.56
C PRO A 106 21.63 -2.17 -3.29
N VAL A 107 20.54 -2.85 -2.93
CA VAL A 107 20.44 -3.66 -1.71
C VAL A 107 21.08 -5.02 -1.94
N ALA A 108 21.97 -5.44 -1.04
CA ALA A 108 22.68 -6.71 -1.15
C ALA A 108 21.82 -7.95 -0.81
N ALA A 109 20.71 -7.75 -0.07
CA ALA A 109 19.78 -8.81 0.29
C ALA A 109 19.00 -9.30 -0.94
N ASP A 110 18.55 -10.56 -0.90
CA ASP A 110 17.63 -11.08 -1.90
C ASP A 110 16.23 -10.46 -1.70
N THR A 111 15.80 -9.66 -2.67
CA THR A 111 14.53 -8.92 -2.65
C THR A 111 13.53 -9.42 -3.70
N ARG A 112 13.81 -10.56 -4.36
CA ARG A 112 12.97 -11.08 -5.45
C ARG A 112 11.55 -11.39 -5.00
N GLU A 113 11.40 -12.07 -3.87
CA GLU A 113 10.09 -12.41 -3.31
C GLU A 113 9.35 -11.14 -2.84
N LEU A 114 10.05 -10.21 -2.18
CA LEU A 114 9.49 -8.94 -1.75
C LEU A 114 8.90 -8.15 -2.94
N LEU A 115 9.66 -8.05 -4.04
CA LEU A 115 9.21 -7.40 -5.27
C LEU A 115 8.00 -8.12 -5.91
N ALA A 116 7.97 -9.45 -5.88
CA ALA A 116 6.85 -10.24 -6.39
C ALA A 116 5.56 -10.04 -5.55
N LEU A 117 5.70 -9.96 -4.24
CA LEU A 117 4.59 -9.67 -3.32
C LEU A 117 4.05 -8.26 -3.53
N ILE A 118 4.94 -7.27 -3.67
CA ILE A 118 4.55 -5.89 -3.97
C ILE A 118 3.83 -5.81 -5.34
N LEU A 119 4.33 -6.49 -6.36
CA LEU A 119 3.66 -6.57 -7.67
C LEU A 119 2.27 -7.18 -7.57
N SER A 120 2.15 -8.28 -6.83
CA SER A 120 0.88 -8.97 -6.63
C SER A 120 -0.13 -8.06 -5.94
N PHE A 121 0.32 -7.22 -5.01
CA PHE A 121 -0.51 -6.24 -4.33
C PHE A 121 -0.96 -5.11 -5.28
N ASP A 122 -0.05 -4.54 -6.06
CA ASP A 122 -0.40 -3.53 -7.08
C ASP A 122 -1.43 -4.10 -8.08
N GLN A 123 -1.25 -5.34 -8.53
CA GLN A 123 -2.19 -6.00 -9.43
C GLN A 123 -3.55 -6.26 -8.78
N LEU A 124 -3.60 -6.65 -7.50
CA LEU A 124 -4.86 -6.85 -6.79
C LEU A 124 -5.70 -5.57 -6.79
N LEU A 125 -5.08 -4.42 -6.55
CA LEU A 125 -5.77 -3.14 -6.51
C LEU A 125 -6.23 -2.68 -7.88
N ASN A 126 -5.42 -2.91 -8.92
CA ASN A 126 -5.72 -2.47 -10.28
C ASN A 126 -6.63 -3.43 -11.08
N LYS A 127 -6.88 -4.66 -10.61
CA LYS A 127 -7.77 -5.64 -11.26
C LYS A 127 -9.25 -5.45 -10.94
N ASN A 128 -9.59 -4.67 -9.90
CA ASN A 128 -10.95 -4.61 -9.37
C ASN A 128 -11.84 -3.51 -9.98
N PHE A 129 -11.38 -2.80 -11.00
CA PHE A 129 -12.08 -1.68 -11.65
C PHE A 129 -11.76 -1.65 -13.15
#